data_AF-I0K2J9-F1
#
_entry.id   AF-I0K2J9-F1
#
_cell.length_a   1.000
_cell.length_b   1.000
_cell.length_c   1.000
_cell.angle_alpha   90.00
_cell.angle_beta   90.00
_cell.angle_gamma   90.00
#
_symmetry.space_group_name_H-M   'P 1'
#
loop_
_entity.id
_entity.type
_entity.pdbx_description
1 polymer ?
#
loop_
_entity_poly.entity_id
_entity_poly.type
_entity_poly.pdbx_seq_one_letter_code
_entity_poly.pdbx_strand_id
1 'polypeptide(L)'
;MNLEKIAGFITPLLLVALMGLIMIAYGFVKPSQENNVLQFIFGIPVLLGAIGLHYIVRRASNGNVLRIWIVEAIIVGFMVLVFLRS
;
A
#
# COMPACT_ATOMS: atom_id res chain seq x y z
N MET A 1 2.88 -0.85 -24.90
CA MET A 1 2.49 -0.73 -23.47
C MET A 1 1.85 0.63 -23.29
N ASN A 2 0.55 0.73 -23.00
CA ASN A 2 -0.15 2.02 -22.86
C ASN A 2 0.12 2.63 -21.48
N LEU A 3 0.27 3.96 -21.43
CA LEU A 3 0.45 4.73 -20.18
C LEU A 3 -0.66 4.44 -19.15
N GLU A 4 -1.90 4.22 -19.60
CA GLU A 4 -3.03 3.87 -18.74
C GLU A 4 -2.83 2.54 -17.99
N LYS A 5 -2.20 1.55 -18.62
CA LYS A 5 -1.92 0.26 -17.96
C LYS A 5 -0.85 0.41 -16.89
N ILE A 6 0.15 1.26 -17.12
CA ILE A 6 1.21 1.56 -16.16
C ILE A 6 0.60 2.33 -14.98
N ALA A 7 -0.18 3.39 -15.26
CA ALA A 7 -0.86 4.17 -14.24
C ALA A 7 -1.87 3.35 -13.42
N GLY A 8 -2.51 2.35 -14.03
CA GLY A 8 -3.40 1.42 -13.32
C GLY A 8 -2.67 0.41 -12.42
N PHE A 9 -1.35 0.25 -12.56
CA PHE A 9 -0.54 -0.67 -11.75
C PHE A 9 0.26 0.06 -10.67
N ILE A 10 0.68 1.30 -10.92
CA ILE A 10 1.48 2.10 -9.97
C ILE A 10 0.54 3.05 -9.21
N THR A 11 -0.51 2.54 -8.55
CA THR A 11 -1.43 3.39 -7.79
C THR A 11 -0.94 3.63 -6.37
N PRO A 12 -1.37 4.72 -5.69
CA PRO A 12 -0.86 5.06 -4.36
C PRO A 12 -0.98 3.92 -3.33
N LEU A 13 -2.12 3.20 -3.27
CA LEU A 13 -2.26 2.09 -2.33
C LEU A 13 -1.39 0.89 -2.72
N LEU A 14 -1.15 0.64 -4.00
CA LEU A 14 -0.22 -0.42 -4.42
C LEU A 14 1.24 -0.10 -4.06
N LEU A 15 1.61 1.19 -4.02
CA LEU A 15 2.92 1.60 -3.48
C LEU A 15 3.03 1.33 -1.97
N VAL A 16 1.96 1.59 -1.21
CA VAL A 16 1.90 1.25 0.23
C VAL A 16 1.96 -0.27 0.43
N ALA A 17 1.26 -1.04 -0.41
CA ALA A 17 1.32 -2.50 -0.41
C ALA A 17 2.75 -2.99 -0.66
N LEU A 18 3.46 -2.41 -1.64
CA LEU A 18 4.86 -2.73 -1.91
C LEU A 18 5.76 -2.45 -0.71
N MET A 19 5.52 -1.35 0.02
CA MET A 19 6.25 -1.06 1.26
C MET A 19 6.00 -2.14 2.32
N GLY A 20 4.75 -2.59 2.50
CA GLY A 20 4.42 -3.71 3.38
C GLY A 20 5.13 -5.00 2.97
N LEU A 21 5.19 -5.31 1.68
CA LEU A 21 5.94 -6.47 1.16
C LEU A 21 7.44 -6.37 1.47
N ILE A 22 8.03 -5.18 1.31
CA ILE A 22 9.44 -4.94 1.65
C ILE A 22 9.70 -5.18 3.14
N MET A 23 8.82 -4.69 4.02
CA MET A 23 8.92 -4.92 5.47
C MET A 23 8.88 -6.40 5.83
N ILE A 24 7.99 -7.17 5.19
CA ILE A 24 7.90 -8.63 5.35
C ILE A 24 9.21 -9.29 4.91
N ALA A 25 9.72 -8.93 3.73
CA ALA A 25 10.96 -9.52 3.20
C ALA A 25 12.16 -9.22 4.11
N TYR A 26 12.31 -7.99 4.59
CA TYR A 26 13.36 -7.63 5.54
C TYR A 26 13.24 -8.40 6.86
N GLY A 27 12.03 -8.50 7.39
CA GLY A 27 11.75 -9.24 8.61
C GLY A 27 12.10 -10.73 8.51
N PHE A 28 11.85 -11.33 7.36
CA PHE A 28 12.14 -12.74 7.09
C PHE A 28 13.64 -13.03 6.89
N VAL A 29 14.38 -12.15 6.22
CA VAL A 29 15.80 -12.38 5.89
C VAL A 29 16.72 -12.24 7.11
N LYS A 30 16.35 -11.42 8.11
CA LYS A 30 17.16 -11.17 9.31
C LYS A 30 16.35 -11.33 10.60
N PRO A 31 15.84 -12.53 10.93
CA PRO A 31 14.90 -12.74 12.03
C PRO A 31 15.54 -12.63 13.42
N SER A 32 16.88 -12.64 13.51
CA SER A 32 17.61 -12.56 14.79
C SER A 32 17.60 -11.16 15.44
N GLN A 33 17.07 -10.15 14.76
CA GLN A 33 16.91 -8.81 15.32
C GLN A 33 15.43 -8.57 15.65
N GLU A 34 15.16 -8.17 16.88
CA GLU A 34 13.81 -7.96 17.41
C GLU A 34 12.98 -6.97 16.56
N ASN A 35 13.62 -5.90 16.07
CA ASN A 35 13.00 -4.92 15.16
C ASN A 35 12.55 -5.52 13.82
N ASN A 36 13.21 -6.57 13.33
CA ASN A 36 12.88 -7.19 12.05
C ASN A 36 11.65 -8.11 12.17
N VAL A 37 11.48 -8.77 13.32
CA VAL A 37 10.25 -9.52 13.63
C VAL A 37 9.05 -8.57 13.70
N LEU A 38 9.21 -7.39 14.31
CA LEU A 38 8.18 -6.35 14.31
C LEU A 38 7.85 -5.86 12.90
N GLN A 39 8.86 -5.62 12.05
CA GLN A 39 8.64 -5.25 10.64
C GLN A 39 7.85 -6.33 9.88
N PHE A 40 8.12 -7.62 10.12
CA PHE A 40 7.34 -8.70 9.53
C PHE A 40 5.88 -8.66 9.96
N ILE A 41 5.65 -8.57 11.28
CA ILE A 41 4.29 -8.57 11.87
C ILE A 41 3.47 -7.39 11.37
N PHE A 42 4.05 -6.18 11.31
CA PHE A 42 3.35 -4.99 10.83
C PHE A 42 3.27 -4.91 9.30
N GLY A 43 4.23 -5.50 8.58
CA GLY A 43 4.22 -5.54 7.12
C GLY A 43 3.02 -6.30 6.55
N ILE A 44 2.55 -7.36 7.24
CA ILE A 44 1.39 -8.15 6.81
C ILE A 44 0.09 -7.30 6.81
N PRO A 45 -0.33 -6.65 7.92
CA PRO A 45 -1.47 -5.73 7.91
C PRO A 45 -1.34 -4.61 6.89
N VAL A 46 -0.14 -4.03 6.72
CA VAL A 46 0.07 -2.96 5.72
C VAL A 46 -0.17 -3.48 4.31
N LEU A 47 0.42 -4.62 3.96
CA LEU A 47 0.27 -5.25 2.64
C LEU A 47 -1.19 -5.61 2.37
N LEU A 48 -1.81 -6.38 3.27
CA LEU A 48 -3.17 -6.89 3.09
C LEU A 48 -4.20 -5.76 3.14
N GLY A 49 -4.03 -4.81 4.07
CA GLY A 49 -4.89 -3.64 4.20
C GLY A 49 -4.84 -2.76 2.94
N ALA A 50 -3.65 -2.49 2.42
CA ALA A 50 -3.49 -1.68 1.21
C ALA A 50 -4.04 -2.38 -0.04
N ILE A 51 -3.79 -3.69 -0.22
CA ILE A 51 -4.36 -4.47 -1.33
C ILE A 51 -5.88 -4.54 -1.23
N GLY A 52 -6.41 -4.82 -0.04
CA GLY A 52 -7.85 -4.90 0.19
C GLY A 52 -8.54 -3.57 -0.11
N LEU A 53 -7.97 -2.46 0.37
CA LEU A 53 -8.51 -1.13 0.13
C LEU A 53 -8.39 -0.71 -1.34
N HIS A 54 -7.28 -1.03 -2.01
CA HIS A 54 -7.12 -0.83 -3.45
C HIS A 54 -8.23 -1.55 -4.24
N TYR A 55 -8.51 -2.81 -3.88
CA TYR A 55 -9.58 -3.57 -4.53
C TYR A 55 -10.96 -2.91 -4.35
N ILE A 56 -11.26 -2.44 -3.14
CA ILE A 56 -12.52 -1.73 -2.84
C ILE A 56 -12.62 -0.44 -3.67
N VAL A 57 -11.57 0.38 -3.69
CA VAL A 57 -11.54 1.65 -4.45
C VAL A 57 -11.68 1.39 -5.95
N ARG A 58 -10.97 0.37 -6.47
CA ARG A 58 -11.04 -0.03 -7.87
C ARG A 58 -12.45 -0.48 -8.26
N ARG A 59 -13.12 -1.24 -7.40
CA ARG A 59 -14.52 -1.67 -7.60
C ARG A 59 -15.48 -0.48 -7.57
N ALA A 60 -15.35 0.40 -6.58
CA ALA A 60 -16.18 1.60 -6.43
C ALA A 60 -16.00 2.61 -7.57
N SER A 61 -14.78 2.67 -8.15
CA SER A 61 -14.44 3.57 -9.25
C SER A 61 -14.73 2.97 -10.63
N ASN A 62 -15.33 1.77 -10.71
CA ASN A 62 -15.57 1.04 -11.96
C ASN A 62 -14.32 0.88 -12.84
N GLY A 63 -13.14 0.73 -12.22
CA GLY A 63 -11.87 0.62 -12.94
C GLY A 63 -11.35 1.90 -13.60
N ASN A 64 -11.99 3.07 -13.40
CA ASN A 64 -11.51 4.34 -13.92
C ASN A 64 -10.21 4.75 -13.21
N VAL A 65 -9.09 4.72 -13.94
CA VAL A 65 -7.74 4.94 -13.40
C VAL A 65 -7.60 6.32 -12.74
N LEU A 66 -8.14 7.38 -13.35
CA LEU A 66 -8.07 8.73 -12.79
C LEU A 66 -8.79 8.84 -11.45
N ARG A 67 -10.00 8.27 -11.34
CA ARG A 67 -10.75 8.27 -10.08
C ARG A 67 -10.03 7.48 -8.99
N ILE A 68 -9.47 6.32 -9.34
CA ILE A 68 -8.69 5.50 -8.42
C ILE A 68 -7.52 6.32 -7.87
N TRP A 69 -6.75 6.98 -8.73
CA TRP A 69 -5.63 7.82 -8.32
C TRP A 69 -6.02 8.93 -7.35
N ILE A 70 -7.10 9.68 -7.65
CA ILE A 70 -7.56 10.77 -6.79
C ILE A 70 -7.97 10.23 -5.42
N VAL A 71 -8.80 9.19 -5.39
CA VAL A 71 -9.31 8.61 -4.14
C VAL A 71 -8.17 8.01 -3.31
N GLU A 72 -7.29 7.23 -3.93
CA GLU A 72 -6.17 6.61 -3.22
C GLU A 72 -5.16 7.65 -2.71
N ALA A 73 -4.87 8.68 -3.49
CA ALA A 73 -3.97 9.76 -3.05
C ALA A 73 -4.53 10.50 -1.83
N ILE A 74 -5.85 10.74 -1.80
CA ILE A 74 -6.52 11.34 -0.64
C ILE A 74 -6.41 10.42 0.58
N ILE A 75 -6.72 9.13 0.42
CA ILE A 75 -6.65 8.15 1.52
C ILE A 75 -5.22 8.06 2.07
N VAL A 76 -4.23 7.85 1.20
CA VAL A 76 -2.82 7.76 1.61
C VAL A 76 -2.35 9.08 2.24
N GLY A 77 -2.76 10.22 1.68
CA GLY A 77 -2.49 11.54 2.25
C GLY A 77 -3.02 11.67 3.68
N PHE A 78 -4.26 11.24 3.94
CA PHE A 78 -4.83 11.21 5.29
C PHE A 78 -4.08 10.25 6.21
N MET A 79 -3.73 9.05 5.75
CA MET A 79 -2.94 8.09 6.54
C MET A 79 -1.60 8.70 6.98
N VAL A 80 -0.90 9.37 6.07
CA VAL A 80 0.37 10.06 6.36
C VAL A 80 0.15 11.18 7.37
N LEU A 81 -0.87 12.01 7.19
CA LEU A 81 -1.17 13.11 8.13
C LEU A 81 -1.50 12.61 9.53
N VAL A 82 -2.28 11.52 9.64
CA VAL A 82 -2.60 10.90 10.93
C VAL A 82 -1.33 10.35 11.58
N PHE A 83 -0.49 9.65 10.82
CA PHE A 83 0.76 9.10 11.32
C PHE A 83 1.76 10.18 11.79
N LEU A 84 1.84 11.31 11.09
CA LEU A 84 2.71 12.42 11.48
C LEU A 84 2.20 13.20 12.71
N ARG A 85 0.94 13.00 13.10
CA ARG A 85 0.29 13.68 14.23
C ARG A 85 0.11 12.77 15.46
N SER A 86 0.31 11.46 15.32
CA SER A 86 0.31 10.46 16.39
C SER A 86 1.66 10.36 17.07
#